data_AF-G0U4A6-F1
#
_entry.id   AF-G0U4A6-F1
#
_cell.length_a   1.000
_cell.length_b   1.000
_cell.length_c   1.000
_cell.angle_alpha   90.00
_cell.angle_beta   90.00
_cell.angle_gamma   90.00
#
_symmetry.space_group_name_H-M   'P 1'
#
loop_
_entity.id
_entity.type
_entity.pdbx_description
1 polymer ?
#
loop_
_entity_poly.entity_id
_entity_poly.type
_entity_poly.pdbx_seq_one_letter_code
_entity_poly.pdbx_strand_id
1 'polypeptide(L)'
;MVYTLNRVTLILLVLSCACGCFIIEGVEVEHRCIFDELMQKVDTVPRVDTRNALTKRKALTEDINERSKTHRWKPIRIVVSTEDFKYPSRYCVKAKEKRFDYISAHLECTEDSILTAEKNKTLLDVVIPAAVKMHRERLFVEPVKGRLVVGNMSDICTNFIIPKRHRKIGLHDADTVIYAAAAPTSDAIAWAMLCAVYDNLRPVIGALNVNPAYVGRPSIVIRVVAHEIAHSLGFHQGLFEALNLTSKMPNVRGKTAVVINGPKTVEKSREFFNCSSLVGMELEDAGGHATRLSHWKRRNALHEMMSGTLYVDTAFYSMLTMAVFEDMGFYRARWGMEESMAWGRNAGCSLLNEACATNSVTKFPEMFCVSPTPDHEFRCSSGHVALGACDMIKQTNPVQKHFQYFSQETVSGSSPSMDFCPYIRPYQGAFCVDGDSVNMPGSFIGINSRCVEGEGMSLRDGTRVSSGICVDTLCTNKTLYVRFLGDNEWRPCPEKEKLNATGVIATGHITCPPTFELCHSREHRQEVMSELLNNSTTKEIDTISPSLSFSGDMEEFIDGFIEEFSEENSPSDDSTAPLLSTVDAGGQLLVIALSSIILMRIPQSLLV
;
A
#
# COMPACT_ATOMS: atom_id res chain seq x y z
N MET A 1 -43.34 7.90 56.75
CA MET A 1 -43.38 7.67 55.30
C MET A 1 -42.43 8.66 54.61
N VAL A 2 -41.16 8.56 54.98
CA VAL A 2 -39.95 9.27 54.49
C VAL A 2 -38.82 8.31 54.92
N TYR A 3 -37.74 8.18 54.15
CA TYR A 3 -36.60 7.26 54.37
C TYR A 3 -36.64 5.86 53.72
N THR A 4 -36.87 5.76 52.40
CA THR A 4 -36.36 4.61 51.61
C THR A 4 -36.05 4.91 50.14
N LEU A 5 -36.18 6.15 49.68
CA LEU A 5 -36.02 6.48 48.24
C LEU A 5 -34.68 7.17 47.87
N ASN A 6 -33.68 7.14 48.75
CA ASN A 6 -32.43 7.91 48.55
C ASN A 6 -31.13 7.09 48.59
N ARG A 7 -31.22 5.75 48.65
CA ARG A 7 -30.03 4.87 48.56
C ARG A 7 -29.90 4.16 47.22
N VAL A 8 -31.00 3.96 46.50
CA VAL A 8 -30.97 3.31 45.17
C VAL A 8 -30.44 4.27 44.11
N THR A 9 -30.80 5.56 44.20
CA THR A 9 -30.36 6.60 43.25
C THR A 9 -28.88 6.96 43.40
N LEU A 10 -28.33 6.88 44.62
CA LEU A 10 -26.90 7.17 44.87
C LEU A 10 -25.99 5.99 44.49
N ILE A 11 -26.48 4.75 44.58
CA ILE A 11 -25.74 3.56 44.12
C ILE A 11 -25.73 3.49 42.58
N LEU A 12 -26.82 3.92 41.92
CA LEU A 12 -26.86 4.03 40.46
C LEU A 12 -25.95 5.14 39.90
N LEU A 13 -25.74 6.25 40.62
CA LEU A 13 -24.85 7.34 40.22
C LEU A 13 -23.36 7.04 40.45
N VAL A 14 -23.01 6.21 41.43
CA VAL A 14 -21.61 5.80 41.69
C VAL A 14 -21.18 4.64 40.76
N LEU A 15 -22.10 3.77 40.33
CA LEU A 15 -21.81 2.72 39.35
C LEU A 15 -21.68 3.24 37.91
N SER A 16 -22.24 4.42 37.59
CA SER A 16 -22.07 5.08 36.28
C SER A 16 -20.76 5.88 36.16
N CYS A 17 -19.98 6.03 37.24
CA CYS A 17 -18.77 6.87 37.26
C CYS A 17 -17.44 6.09 37.38
N ALA A 18 -17.47 4.75 37.35
CA ALA A 18 -16.27 3.91 37.56
C ALA A 18 -15.94 2.93 36.41
N CYS A 19 -16.65 2.96 35.29
CA CYS A 19 -16.35 2.11 34.11
C CYS A 19 -16.36 2.90 32.80
N GLY A 20 -15.86 4.13 32.82
CA GLY A 20 -15.64 4.96 31.62
C GLY A 20 -14.32 4.69 30.90
N CYS A 21 -13.85 3.44 30.85
CA CYS A 21 -12.96 3.01 29.78
C CYS A 21 -13.83 2.31 28.75
N PHE A 22 -14.49 3.09 27.90
CA PHE A 22 -14.96 2.55 26.63
C PHE A 22 -13.72 2.17 25.83
N ILE A 23 -13.29 0.91 25.93
CA ILE A 23 -12.54 0.31 24.84
C ILE A 23 -13.56 0.21 23.71
N ILE A 24 -13.57 1.23 22.85
CA ILE A 24 -14.26 1.14 21.57
C ILE A 24 -13.42 0.16 20.74
N GLU A 25 -13.79 -1.12 20.79
CA GLU A 25 -13.37 -2.09 19.79
C GLU A 25 -14.08 -1.73 18.47
N GLY A 26 -13.56 -0.72 17.79
CA GLY A 26 -13.90 -0.40 16.41
C GLY A 26 -12.74 -0.84 15.54
N VAL A 27 -13.03 -1.50 14.41
CA VAL A 27 -12.04 -2.03 13.46
C VAL A 27 -10.93 -1.01 13.17
N GLU A 28 -9.71 -1.34 13.61
CA GLU A 28 -8.48 -0.62 13.29
C GLU A 28 -8.29 -0.66 11.77
N VAL A 29 -8.06 0.49 11.12
CA VAL A 29 -7.55 0.50 9.74
C VAL A 29 -6.03 0.44 9.81
N GLU A 30 -5.54 -0.59 10.51
CA GLU A 30 -4.14 -0.93 10.64
C GLU A 30 -3.94 -2.18 9.79
N HIS A 31 -3.13 -2.09 8.73
CA HIS A 31 -2.77 -3.31 8.00
C HIS A 31 -1.68 -4.03 8.75
N ARG A 32 -2.00 -5.22 9.24
CA ARG A 32 -1.04 -6.17 9.77
C ARG A 32 -0.72 -7.18 8.67
N CYS A 33 0.54 -7.19 8.24
CA CYS A 33 1.01 -8.15 7.24
C CYS A 33 0.95 -9.57 7.81
N ILE A 34 0.49 -10.51 6.99
CA ILE A 34 0.39 -11.95 7.33
C ILE A 34 1.31 -12.83 6.48
N PHE A 35 2.20 -12.24 5.67
CA PHE A 35 3.09 -12.97 4.76
C PHE A 35 3.84 -14.11 5.48
N ASP A 36 4.43 -13.87 6.65
CA ASP A 36 5.23 -14.90 7.32
C ASP A 36 4.36 -16.02 7.91
N GLU A 37 3.08 -15.78 8.21
CA GLU A 37 2.13 -16.83 8.58
C GLU A 37 1.85 -17.77 7.40
N LEU A 38 1.78 -17.20 6.20
CA LEU A 38 1.61 -17.97 4.97
C LEU A 38 2.85 -18.80 4.65
N MET A 39 4.04 -18.20 4.77
CA MET A 39 5.29 -18.90 4.47
C MET A 39 5.57 -20.06 5.43
N GLN A 40 5.07 -20.04 6.67
CA GLN A 40 5.14 -21.18 7.60
C GLN A 40 4.29 -22.38 7.16
N LYS A 41 3.24 -22.14 6.37
CA LYS A 41 2.38 -23.19 5.81
C LYS A 41 2.95 -23.79 4.52
N VAL A 42 4.09 -23.29 4.04
CA VAL A 42 4.75 -23.74 2.82
C VAL A 42 6.05 -24.48 3.19
N ASP A 43 6.12 -25.78 2.86
CA ASP A 43 7.30 -26.60 3.19
C ASP A 43 8.56 -26.16 2.45
N THR A 44 8.46 -25.90 1.14
CA THR A 44 9.57 -25.39 0.31
C THR A 44 9.03 -24.50 -0.81
N VAL A 45 9.77 -23.45 -1.14
CA VAL A 45 9.51 -22.65 -2.35
C VAL A 45 10.15 -23.36 -3.54
N PRO A 46 9.38 -23.84 -4.54
CA PRO A 46 9.95 -24.57 -5.66
C PRO A 46 10.90 -23.73 -6.51
N ARG A 47 11.89 -24.40 -7.09
CA ARG A 47 12.80 -23.83 -8.09
C ARG A 47 12.27 -24.08 -9.49
N VAL A 48 12.24 -23.04 -10.31
CA VAL A 48 11.92 -23.11 -11.75
C VAL A 48 13.21 -23.49 -12.48
N ASP A 49 13.22 -24.69 -13.08
CA ASP A 49 14.37 -25.23 -13.82
C ASP A 49 14.70 -24.36 -15.03
N THR A 50 15.93 -23.84 -15.07
CA THR A 50 16.45 -23.04 -16.19
C THR A 50 16.86 -23.87 -17.42
N ARG A 51 16.84 -25.21 -17.34
CA ARG A 51 17.34 -26.11 -18.41
C ARG A 51 16.56 -26.07 -19.71
N ASN A 52 15.33 -25.57 -19.73
CA ASN A 52 14.58 -25.34 -20.98
C ASN A 52 14.83 -23.96 -21.63
N ALA A 53 15.61 -23.08 -20.98
CA ALA A 53 16.07 -21.80 -21.56
C ALA A 53 17.55 -21.82 -21.97
N LEU A 54 18.26 -22.93 -21.72
CA LEU A 54 19.70 -23.09 -21.93
C LEU A 54 19.99 -24.33 -22.80
N THR A 55 19.35 -24.43 -23.96
CA THR A 55 19.82 -25.31 -25.03
C THR A 55 20.34 -24.49 -26.19
N LYS A 56 21.66 -24.56 -26.40
CA LYS A 56 22.52 -23.90 -27.40
C LYS A 56 22.96 -22.45 -27.09
N ARG A 57 24.08 -22.33 -26.35
CA ARG A 57 25.40 -22.16 -26.99
C ARG A 57 26.53 -22.35 -25.97
N LYS A 58 27.36 -23.37 -26.22
CA LYS A 58 28.67 -23.55 -25.59
C LYS A 58 29.64 -22.57 -26.27
N ALA A 59 30.51 -21.95 -25.48
CA ALA A 59 31.70 -21.19 -25.86
C ALA A 59 31.51 -19.92 -26.72
N LEU A 60 31.59 -18.75 -26.09
CA LEU A 60 32.48 -17.70 -26.58
C LEU A 60 32.99 -16.86 -25.41
N THR A 61 34.29 -17.03 -25.23
CA THR A 61 35.35 -16.31 -24.52
C THR A 61 35.06 -14.89 -24.01
N GLU A 62 35.77 -14.60 -22.91
CA GLU A 62 36.16 -13.30 -22.39
C GLU A 62 36.37 -12.23 -23.48
N ASP A 63 36.10 -10.98 -23.09
CA ASP A 63 36.37 -9.72 -23.81
C ASP A 63 35.15 -9.04 -24.49
N ILE A 64 34.26 -8.45 -23.68
CA ILE A 64 33.61 -7.16 -24.02
C ILE A 64 33.61 -6.28 -22.76
N ASN A 65 34.72 -5.57 -22.63
CA ASN A 65 35.00 -4.50 -21.68
C ASN A 65 33.87 -3.45 -21.58
N GLU A 66 33.55 -3.08 -20.33
CA GLU A 66 32.96 -1.85 -19.75
C GLU A 66 31.84 -1.04 -20.45
N ARG A 67 31.62 -1.10 -21.77
CA ARG A 67 30.52 -0.41 -22.47
C ARG A 67 29.16 -1.12 -22.38
N SER A 68 29.12 -2.37 -21.90
CA SER A 68 27.91 -3.20 -21.80
C SER A 68 27.09 -3.00 -20.51
N LYS A 69 27.66 -2.34 -19.49
CA LYS A 69 27.02 -2.23 -18.16
C LYS A 69 25.71 -1.41 -18.15
N THR A 70 25.50 -0.52 -19.12
CA THR A 70 24.28 0.31 -19.22
C THR A 70 23.11 -0.37 -19.96
N HIS A 71 23.36 -1.39 -20.79
CA HIS A 71 22.31 -2.08 -21.55
C HIS A 71 21.73 -3.31 -20.84
N ARG A 72 22.38 -3.78 -19.76
CA ARG A 72 22.00 -5.00 -19.04
C ARG A 72 20.80 -4.83 -18.12
N TRP A 73 20.66 -3.67 -17.48
CA TRP A 73 19.63 -3.40 -16.49
C TRP A 73 18.49 -2.62 -17.12
N LYS A 74 17.26 -3.13 -17.02
CA LYS A 74 16.05 -2.48 -17.54
C LYS A 74 14.98 -2.40 -16.46
N PRO A 75 14.00 -1.49 -16.56
CA PRO A 75 12.89 -1.44 -15.61
C PRO A 75 12.25 -2.82 -15.48
N ILE A 76 12.01 -3.29 -14.26
CA ILE A 76 11.41 -4.60 -14.04
C ILE A 76 10.04 -4.68 -14.74
N ARG A 77 9.77 -5.82 -15.38
CA ARG A 77 8.47 -6.10 -16.01
C ARG A 77 7.69 -7.07 -15.14
N ILE A 78 6.85 -6.52 -14.27
CA ILE A 78 5.93 -7.29 -13.42
C ILE A 78 4.60 -7.42 -14.17
N VAL A 79 4.24 -8.65 -14.53
CA VAL A 79 2.94 -8.96 -15.13
C VAL A 79 1.99 -9.45 -14.04
N VAL A 80 0.79 -8.88 -13.97
CA VAL A 80 -0.24 -9.34 -13.04
C VAL A 80 -1.32 -10.08 -13.80
N SER A 81 -1.54 -11.35 -13.47
CA SER A 81 -2.60 -12.18 -14.02
C SER A 81 -3.84 -12.05 -13.13
N THR A 82 -4.92 -11.51 -13.69
CA THR A 82 -6.19 -11.25 -12.98
C THR A 82 -7.28 -12.25 -13.38
N GLU A 83 -6.88 -13.47 -13.78
CA GLU A 83 -7.79 -14.50 -14.28
C GLU A 83 -8.88 -14.85 -13.26
N ASP A 84 -8.55 -14.86 -11.97
CA ASP A 84 -9.50 -15.10 -10.87
C ASP A 84 -10.65 -14.08 -10.79
N PHE A 85 -10.45 -12.84 -11.26
CA PHE A 85 -11.49 -11.80 -11.27
C PHE A 85 -12.61 -12.08 -12.28
N LYS A 86 -12.40 -13.01 -13.21
CA LYS A 86 -13.39 -13.35 -14.26
C LYS A 86 -14.46 -14.32 -13.80
N TYR A 87 -14.25 -15.01 -12.68
CA TYR A 87 -15.11 -16.10 -12.25
C TYR A 87 -15.83 -15.75 -10.94
N PRO A 88 -17.16 -15.52 -10.97
CA PRO A 88 -17.97 -15.19 -9.78
C PRO A 88 -17.87 -16.15 -8.58
N SER A 89 -17.39 -17.38 -8.79
CA SER A 89 -17.12 -18.36 -7.73
C SER A 89 -15.85 -18.07 -6.92
N ARG A 90 -15.05 -17.09 -7.35
CA ARG A 90 -13.70 -16.81 -6.84
C ARG A 90 -13.62 -15.58 -5.93
N TYR A 91 -14.71 -14.83 -5.82
CA TYR A 91 -14.84 -13.63 -4.99
C TYR A 91 -16.30 -13.47 -4.54
N CYS A 92 -16.53 -12.57 -3.58
CA CYS A 92 -17.87 -12.29 -3.06
C CYS A 92 -18.69 -11.47 -4.06
N VAL A 93 -19.84 -12.00 -4.46
CA VAL A 93 -20.87 -11.41 -5.30
C VAL A 93 -22.10 -11.01 -4.47
N LYS A 94 -22.37 -11.72 -3.37
CA LYS A 94 -23.51 -11.46 -2.47
C LYS A 94 -23.12 -11.67 -1.01
N ALA A 95 -23.71 -10.90 -0.11
CA ALA A 95 -23.53 -11.11 1.32
C ALA A 95 -24.06 -12.49 1.77
N LYS A 96 -23.48 -13.02 2.85
CA LYS A 96 -23.76 -14.32 3.49
C LYS A 96 -23.37 -15.56 2.69
N GLU A 97 -22.88 -15.42 1.46
CA GLU A 97 -22.26 -16.56 0.78
C GLU A 97 -20.87 -16.85 1.36
N LYS A 98 -20.33 -18.04 1.07
CA LYS A 98 -18.97 -18.39 1.49
C LYS A 98 -18.02 -18.38 0.30
N ARG A 99 -16.82 -17.83 0.50
CA ARG A 99 -15.74 -17.82 -0.47
C ARG A 99 -14.43 -18.22 0.16
N PHE A 100 -13.63 -18.95 -0.61
CA PHE A 100 -12.31 -19.39 -0.18
C PHE A 100 -11.37 -18.18 -0.06
N ASP A 101 -10.62 -18.10 1.03
CA ASP A 101 -9.65 -17.03 1.32
C ASP A 101 -8.31 -17.21 0.60
N TYR A 102 -8.20 -18.23 -0.27
CA TYR A 102 -7.00 -18.64 -1.00
C TYR A 102 -5.88 -19.22 -0.13
N ILE A 103 -6.12 -19.38 1.17
CA ILE A 103 -5.15 -19.89 2.13
C ILE A 103 -5.61 -21.24 2.67
N SER A 104 -6.72 -21.25 3.43
CA SER A 104 -7.17 -22.45 4.16
C SER A 104 -8.65 -22.45 4.56
N ALA A 105 -9.36 -21.32 4.49
CA ALA A 105 -10.71 -21.19 5.04
C ALA A 105 -11.71 -20.68 4.01
N HIS A 106 -12.98 -21.00 4.24
CA HIS A 106 -14.10 -20.38 3.55
C HIS A 106 -14.72 -19.34 4.48
N LEU A 107 -14.58 -18.07 4.11
CA LEU A 107 -15.09 -16.93 4.88
C LEU A 107 -16.47 -16.52 4.37
N GLU A 108 -17.32 -16.08 5.30
CA GLU A 108 -18.61 -15.52 4.97
C GLU A 108 -18.45 -14.09 4.42
N CYS A 109 -19.06 -13.81 3.28
CA CYS A 109 -19.04 -12.52 2.64
C CYS A 109 -19.91 -11.51 3.38
N THR A 110 -19.35 -10.36 3.75
CA THR A 110 -20.11 -9.19 4.21
C THR A 110 -20.50 -8.30 3.03
N GLU A 111 -21.35 -7.29 3.25
CA GLU A 111 -21.66 -6.27 2.23
C GLU A 111 -20.39 -5.55 1.75
N ASP A 112 -19.47 -5.26 2.67
CA ASP A 112 -18.20 -4.61 2.35
C ASP A 112 -17.29 -5.52 1.53
N SER A 113 -17.29 -6.83 1.77
CA SER A 113 -16.47 -7.77 1.00
C SER A 113 -16.97 -8.04 -0.42
N ILE A 114 -18.16 -7.57 -0.81
CA ILE A 114 -18.68 -7.73 -2.18
C ILE A 114 -17.79 -6.98 -3.18
N LEU A 115 -17.31 -7.70 -4.20
CA LEU A 115 -16.60 -7.12 -5.34
C LEU A 115 -17.59 -6.54 -6.34
N THR A 116 -18.03 -5.31 -6.09
CA THR A 116 -18.89 -4.56 -7.02
C THR A 116 -18.12 -4.21 -8.31
N ALA A 117 -18.84 -3.84 -9.37
CA ALA A 117 -18.22 -3.39 -10.62
C ALA A 117 -17.28 -2.19 -10.41
N GLU A 118 -17.64 -1.27 -9.51
CA GLU A 118 -16.82 -0.13 -9.15
C GLU A 118 -15.54 -0.55 -8.40
N LYS A 119 -15.65 -1.40 -7.38
CA LYS A 119 -14.48 -1.94 -6.66
C LYS A 119 -13.56 -2.72 -7.59
N ASN A 120 -14.13 -3.52 -8.49
CA ASN A 120 -13.38 -4.27 -9.50
C ASN A 120 -12.61 -3.32 -10.42
N LYS A 121 -13.28 -2.28 -10.94
CA LYS A 121 -12.63 -1.25 -11.76
C LYS A 121 -11.50 -0.57 -10.99
N THR A 122 -11.73 -0.15 -9.75
CA THR A 122 -10.72 0.48 -8.90
C THR A 122 -9.52 -0.42 -8.65
N LEU A 123 -9.73 -1.72 -8.41
CA LEU A 123 -8.63 -2.68 -8.23
C LEU A 123 -7.79 -2.85 -9.50
N LEU A 124 -8.45 -3.05 -10.64
CA LEU A 124 -7.81 -3.38 -11.91
C LEU A 124 -7.17 -2.18 -12.60
N ASP A 125 -7.81 -1.01 -12.53
CA ASP A 125 -7.39 0.18 -13.28
C ASP A 125 -6.52 1.12 -12.45
N VAL A 126 -6.59 1.04 -11.11
CA VAL A 126 -5.89 2.00 -10.23
C VAL A 126 -4.96 1.29 -9.25
N VAL A 127 -5.50 0.46 -8.36
CA VAL A 127 -4.74 -0.04 -7.20
C VAL A 127 -3.56 -0.92 -7.63
N ILE A 128 -3.83 -1.98 -8.40
CA ILE A 128 -2.81 -2.92 -8.83
C ILE A 128 -1.78 -2.24 -9.76
N PRO A 129 -2.19 -1.48 -10.80
CA PRO A 129 -1.24 -0.77 -11.66
C PRO A 129 -0.35 0.22 -10.90
N ALA A 130 -0.90 1.01 -9.99
CA ALA A 130 -0.12 1.98 -9.22
C ALA A 130 0.88 1.30 -8.27
N ALA A 131 0.49 0.22 -7.59
CA ALA A 131 1.39 -0.56 -6.75
C ALA A 131 2.53 -1.20 -7.58
N VAL A 132 2.22 -1.76 -8.75
CA VAL A 132 3.23 -2.26 -9.69
C VAL A 132 4.15 -1.14 -10.17
N LYS A 133 3.60 0.04 -10.51
CA LYS A 133 4.36 1.22 -10.94
C LYS A 133 5.38 1.64 -9.88
N MET A 134 5.02 1.62 -8.59
CA MET A 134 5.94 1.93 -7.49
C MET A 134 7.23 1.10 -7.53
N HIS A 135 7.13 -0.21 -7.80
CA HIS A 135 8.30 -1.09 -7.96
C HIS A 135 9.01 -0.89 -9.30
N ARG A 136 8.26 -0.79 -10.41
CA ARG A 136 8.84 -0.63 -11.76
C ARG A 136 9.68 0.64 -11.91
N GLU A 137 9.29 1.71 -11.23
CA GLU A 137 10.02 2.98 -11.24
C GLU A 137 11.30 2.94 -10.39
N ARG A 138 11.35 2.08 -9.38
CA ARG A 138 12.44 2.03 -8.39
C ARG A 138 13.41 0.88 -8.60
N LEU A 139 13.01 -0.17 -9.31
CA LEU A 139 13.79 -1.39 -9.48
C LEU A 139 14.08 -1.65 -10.97
N PHE A 140 15.37 -1.73 -11.28
CA PHE A 140 15.85 -2.35 -12.49
C PHE A 140 16.17 -3.83 -12.24
N VAL A 141 16.09 -4.62 -13.31
CA VAL A 141 16.42 -6.04 -13.30
C VAL A 141 17.19 -6.40 -14.58
N GLU A 142 17.96 -7.49 -14.55
CA GLU A 142 18.38 -8.12 -15.79
C GLU A 142 17.18 -8.87 -16.40
N PRO A 143 16.71 -8.53 -17.61
CA PRO A 143 15.51 -9.13 -18.16
C PRO A 143 15.61 -10.65 -18.28
N VAL A 144 14.51 -11.35 -17.98
CA VAL A 144 14.36 -12.77 -18.33
C VAL A 144 14.54 -12.92 -19.84
N LYS A 145 15.41 -13.86 -20.23
CA LYS A 145 15.68 -14.16 -21.64
C LYS A 145 14.58 -15.08 -22.16
N GLY A 146 13.93 -14.67 -23.25
CA GLY A 146 12.84 -15.45 -23.85
C GLY A 146 11.53 -15.29 -23.07
N ARG A 147 10.83 -16.41 -22.83
CA ARG A 147 9.52 -16.42 -22.15
C ARG A 147 9.64 -16.94 -20.73
N LEU A 148 8.93 -16.31 -19.80
CA LEU A 148 8.79 -16.79 -18.43
C LEU A 148 7.74 -17.92 -18.40
N VAL A 149 8.20 -19.16 -18.30
CA VAL A 149 7.33 -20.35 -18.23
C VAL A 149 6.99 -20.67 -16.78
N VAL A 150 5.71 -20.91 -16.50
CA VAL A 150 5.20 -21.16 -15.15
C VAL A 150 5.21 -22.64 -14.86
N GLY A 151 6.17 -23.07 -14.04
CA GLY A 151 6.37 -24.46 -13.64
C GLY A 151 5.57 -24.86 -12.40
N ASN A 152 6.18 -25.69 -11.56
CA ASN A 152 5.66 -26.01 -10.23
C ASN A 152 5.78 -24.79 -9.31
N MET A 153 4.81 -24.66 -8.41
CA MET A 153 4.71 -23.55 -7.46
C MET A 153 4.39 -24.12 -6.08
N SER A 154 4.61 -23.33 -5.03
CA SER A 154 4.22 -23.70 -3.67
C SER A 154 2.71 -23.97 -3.58
N ASP A 155 2.33 -24.83 -2.63
CA ASP A 155 0.98 -25.40 -2.56
C ASP A 155 -0.14 -24.35 -2.48
N ILE A 156 0.03 -23.30 -1.66
CA ILE A 156 -0.96 -22.21 -1.56
C ILE A 156 -1.11 -21.49 -2.91
N CYS A 157 -0.03 -21.30 -3.67
CA CYS A 157 -0.11 -20.66 -4.98
C CYS A 157 -0.86 -21.49 -6.03
N THR A 158 -0.99 -22.80 -5.82
CA THR A 158 -1.80 -23.65 -6.71
C THR A 158 -3.30 -23.37 -6.58
N ASN A 159 -3.71 -22.66 -5.53
CA ASN A 159 -5.09 -22.24 -5.37
C ASN A 159 -5.53 -21.22 -6.42
N PHE A 160 -4.61 -20.50 -7.08
CA PHE A 160 -4.91 -19.46 -8.08
C PHE A 160 -5.13 -20.04 -9.48
N ILE A 161 -5.92 -19.35 -10.30
CA ILE A 161 -6.12 -19.76 -11.69
C ILE A 161 -4.89 -19.37 -12.51
N ILE A 162 -4.20 -20.40 -13.01
CA ILE A 162 -3.03 -20.25 -13.87
C ILE A 162 -3.45 -20.58 -15.30
N PRO A 163 -3.49 -19.59 -16.22
CA PRO A 163 -3.80 -19.85 -17.62
C PRO A 163 -2.92 -20.95 -18.22
N LYS A 164 -3.53 -21.90 -18.95
CA LYS A 164 -2.80 -23.01 -19.60
C LYS A 164 -1.64 -22.52 -20.47
N ARG A 165 -1.80 -21.34 -21.10
CA ARG A 165 -0.75 -20.69 -21.91
C ARG A 165 0.49 -20.33 -21.10
N HIS A 166 0.35 -19.91 -19.83
CA HIS A 166 1.50 -19.55 -18.98
C HIS A 166 2.34 -20.79 -18.64
N ARG A 167 1.72 -21.97 -18.52
CA ARG A 167 2.42 -23.25 -18.31
C ARG A 167 3.05 -23.82 -19.59
N LYS A 168 2.34 -23.74 -20.73
CA LYS A 168 2.79 -24.35 -22.00
C LYS A 168 3.74 -23.48 -22.82
N ILE A 169 3.42 -22.20 -22.97
CA ILE A 169 4.13 -21.27 -23.86
C ILE A 169 4.99 -20.29 -23.05
N GLY A 170 4.50 -19.88 -21.88
CA GLY A 170 5.13 -18.85 -21.06
C GLY A 170 4.80 -17.42 -21.50
N LEU A 171 5.05 -16.47 -20.59
CA LEU A 171 4.79 -15.06 -20.79
C LEU A 171 5.95 -14.38 -21.52
N HIS A 172 5.64 -13.57 -22.53
CA HIS A 172 6.61 -12.66 -23.12
C HIS A 172 6.70 -11.39 -22.27
N ASP A 173 7.82 -10.67 -22.35
CA ASP A 173 8.06 -9.42 -21.63
C ASP A 173 7.75 -9.45 -20.13
N ALA A 174 8.01 -10.60 -19.48
CA ALA A 174 7.78 -10.78 -18.06
C ALA A 174 9.08 -11.17 -17.35
N ASP A 175 9.42 -10.41 -16.32
CA ASP A 175 10.51 -10.73 -15.39
C ASP A 175 10.00 -11.42 -14.13
N THR A 176 8.77 -11.09 -13.76
CA THR A 176 8.01 -11.67 -12.66
C THR A 176 6.54 -11.72 -13.07
N VAL A 177 5.83 -12.78 -12.70
CA VAL A 177 4.36 -12.85 -12.81
C VAL A 177 3.73 -12.99 -11.43
N ILE A 178 2.68 -12.21 -11.17
CA ILE A 178 1.90 -12.25 -9.93
C ILE A 178 0.47 -12.68 -10.27
N TYR A 179 -0.02 -13.73 -9.62
CA TYR A 179 -1.42 -14.16 -9.75
C TYR A 179 -2.27 -13.45 -8.70
N ALA A 180 -3.19 -12.58 -9.16
CA ALA A 180 -3.98 -11.73 -8.30
C ALA A 180 -5.42 -12.23 -8.15
N ALA A 181 -5.95 -12.14 -6.94
CA ALA A 181 -7.34 -12.40 -6.59
C ALA A 181 -7.93 -11.27 -5.72
N ALA A 182 -9.27 -11.30 -5.55
CA ALA A 182 -10.01 -10.34 -4.73
C ALA A 182 -11.04 -11.04 -3.84
N ALA A 183 -10.55 -11.91 -2.97
CA ALA A 183 -11.33 -12.70 -2.02
C ALA A 183 -11.36 -12.07 -0.63
N PRO A 184 -12.38 -12.37 0.20
CA PRO A 184 -12.41 -11.94 1.59
C PRO A 184 -11.20 -12.48 2.35
N THR A 185 -10.77 -11.73 3.35
CA THR A 185 -9.72 -12.08 4.32
C THR A 185 -10.30 -11.90 5.73
N SER A 186 -9.70 -12.51 6.75
CA SER A 186 -10.16 -12.31 8.13
C SER A 186 -9.83 -10.89 8.61
N ASP A 187 -8.55 -10.51 8.58
CA ASP A 187 -8.07 -9.29 9.25
C ASP A 187 -6.97 -8.55 8.46
N ALA A 188 -6.77 -8.88 7.18
CA ALA A 188 -5.71 -8.31 6.35
C ALA A 188 -6.27 -7.57 5.12
N ILE A 189 -5.87 -6.31 4.91
CA ILE A 189 -6.26 -5.55 3.71
C ILE A 189 -5.87 -6.28 2.41
N ALA A 190 -4.67 -6.82 2.36
CA ALA A 190 -4.18 -7.69 1.32
C ALA A 190 -3.18 -8.69 1.93
N TRP A 191 -2.79 -9.68 1.15
CA TRP A 191 -1.64 -10.52 1.44
C TRP A 191 -1.02 -10.97 0.13
N ALA A 192 0.28 -11.25 0.15
CA ALA A 192 0.97 -11.89 -0.96
C ALA A 192 1.88 -13.02 -0.50
N MET A 193 2.45 -13.73 -1.47
CA MET A 193 3.45 -14.75 -1.20
C MET A 193 4.38 -15.00 -2.38
N LEU A 194 5.57 -15.51 -2.07
CA LEU A 194 6.51 -16.01 -3.06
C LEU A 194 6.16 -17.45 -3.46
N CYS A 195 5.87 -17.65 -4.75
CA CYS A 195 5.41 -18.94 -5.28
C CYS A 195 6.52 -19.79 -5.89
N ALA A 196 7.50 -19.15 -6.53
CA ALA A 196 8.64 -19.83 -7.12
C ALA A 196 9.81 -18.88 -7.38
N VAL A 197 11.01 -19.45 -7.36
CA VAL A 197 12.28 -18.78 -7.65
C VAL A 197 13.04 -19.50 -8.77
N TYR A 198 13.99 -18.84 -9.42
CA TYR A 198 14.98 -19.54 -10.24
C TYR A 198 16.04 -20.25 -9.39
N ASP A 199 16.90 -21.05 -10.03
CA ASP A 199 18.02 -21.75 -9.38
C ASP A 199 18.97 -20.82 -8.61
N ASN A 200 19.13 -19.59 -9.09
CA ASN A 200 19.92 -18.55 -8.42
C ASN A 200 19.14 -17.81 -7.32
N LEU A 201 17.98 -18.34 -6.90
CA LEU A 201 17.06 -17.78 -5.90
C LEU A 201 16.30 -16.52 -6.32
N ARG A 202 16.43 -16.06 -7.57
CA ARG A 202 15.67 -14.89 -8.04
C ARG A 202 14.16 -15.18 -8.04
N PRO A 203 13.35 -14.35 -7.35
CA PRO A 203 11.89 -14.43 -7.40
C PRO A 203 11.32 -14.20 -8.79
N VAL A 204 10.38 -15.07 -9.21
CA VAL A 204 9.79 -15.02 -10.55
C VAL A 204 8.29 -15.23 -10.58
N ILE A 205 7.72 -15.93 -9.60
CA ILE A 205 6.29 -16.14 -9.52
C ILE A 205 5.84 -15.78 -8.11
N GLY A 206 4.81 -14.94 -8.02
CA GLY A 206 4.14 -14.57 -6.77
C GLY A 206 2.63 -14.72 -6.87
N ALA A 207 1.97 -14.58 -5.74
CA ALA A 207 0.52 -14.49 -5.65
C ALA A 207 0.12 -13.33 -4.74
N LEU A 208 -1.05 -12.77 -4.99
CA LEU A 208 -1.58 -11.59 -4.31
C LEU A 208 -3.09 -11.75 -4.14
N ASN A 209 -3.62 -11.49 -2.96
CA ASN A 209 -5.05 -11.36 -2.73
C ASN A 209 -5.36 -10.02 -2.06
N VAL A 210 -6.38 -9.30 -2.54
CA VAL A 210 -6.79 -7.99 -2.00
C VAL A 210 -8.24 -8.07 -1.55
N ASN A 211 -8.53 -7.77 -0.28
CA ASN A 211 -9.89 -7.84 0.24
C ASN A 211 -10.74 -6.64 -0.28
N PRO A 212 -11.85 -6.88 -1.00
CA PRO A 212 -12.70 -5.81 -1.52
C PRO A 212 -13.28 -4.85 -0.47
N ALA A 213 -13.32 -5.25 0.80
CA ALA A 213 -13.81 -4.42 1.91
C ALA A 213 -13.05 -3.10 2.08
N TYR A 214 -11.78 -3.04 1.65
CA TYR A 214 -10.93 -1.88 1.89
C TYR A 214 -10.74 -0.99 0.65
N VAL A 215 -11.29 -1.39 -0.50
CA VAL A 215 -11.08 -0.71 -1.81
C VAL A 215 -11.65 0.71 -1.84
N GLY A 216 -12.55 1.06 -0.91
CA GLY A 216 -13.08 2.43 -0.76
C GLY A 216 -12.02 3.49 -0.46
N ARG A 217 -10.77 3.09 -0.12
CA ARG A 217 -9.65 4.00 0.12
C ARG A 217 -8.43 3.64 -0.75
N PRO A 218 -8.44 3.95 -2.06
CA PRO A 218 -7.42 3.45 -2.99
C PRO A 218 -5.98 3.84 -2.65
N SER A 219 -5.73 5.07 -2.16
CA SER A 219 -4.39 5.54 -1.79
C SER A 219 -3.71 4.63 -0.76
N ILE A 220 -4.50 4.13 0.19
CA ILE A 220 -4.08 3.23 1.25
C ILE A 220 -3.79 1.85 0.69
N VAL A 221 -4.74 1.30 -0.07
CA VAL A 221 -4.64 -0.05 -0.60
C VAL A 221 -3.47 -0.16 -1.57
N ILE A 222 -3.15 0.89 -2.35
CA ILE A 222 -1.96 0.92 -3.22
C ILE A 222 -0.68 0.65 -2.43
N ARG A 223 -0.51 1.29 -1.28
CA ARG A 223 0.70 1.14 -0.45
C ARG A 223 0.80 -0.25 0.17
N VAL A 224 -0.32 -0.79 0.62
CA VAL A 224 -0.39 -2.17 1.13
C VAL A 224 -0.08 -3.16 0.01
N VAL A 225 -0.67 -3.00 -1.17
CA VAL A 225 -0.39 -3.90 -2.30
C VAL A 225 1.07 -3.79 -2.74
N ALA A 226 1.70 -2.61 -2.68
CA ALA A 226 3.13 -2.47 -2.93
C ALA A 226 3.98 -3.18 -1.86
N HIS A 227 3.62 -3.08 -0.58
CA HIS A 227 4.24 -3.86 0.49
C HIS A 227 4.18 -5.37 0.21
N GLU A 228 2.99 -5.87 -0.15
CA GLU A 228 2.76 -7.29 -0.44
C GLU A 228 3.50 -7.75 -1.71
N ILE A 229 3.56 -6.91 -2.75
CA ILE A 229 4.39 -7.19 -3.94
C ILE A 229 5.88 -7.24 -3.55
N ALA A 230 6.36 -6.39 -2.64
CA ALA A 230 7.75 -6.42 -2.19
C ALA A 230 8.14 -7.78 -1.58
N HIS A 231 7.24 -8.38 -0.79
CA HIS A 231 7.43 -9.73 -0.29
C HIS A 231 7.51 -10.77 -1.41
N SER A 232 6.61 -10.70 -2.41
CA SER A 232 6.68 -11.55 -3.61
C SER A 232 7.96 -11.37 -4.42
N LEU A 233 8.59 -10.19 -4.34
CA LEU A 233 9.87 -9.88 -4.97
C LEU A 233 11.08 -10.30 -4.13
N GLY A 234 10.86 -10.90 -2.95
CA GLY A 234 11.90 -11.53 -2.13
C GLY A 234 12.20 -10.84 -0.81
N PHE A 235 11.47 -9.80 -0.42
CA PHE A 235 11.69 -9.14 0.87
C PHE A 235 11.17 -10.03 2.02
N HIS A 236 11.93 -11.05 2.42
CA HIS A 236 11.57 -11.90 3.56
C HIS A 236 12.76 -12.67 4.12
N GLN A 237 12.64 -13.09 5.39
CA GLN A 237 13.69 -13.76 6.16
C GLN A 237 14.37 -14.89 5.38
N GLY A 238 13.59 -15.85 4.88
CA GLY A 238 14.13 -17.04 4.21
C GLY A 238 15.05 -16.73 3.03
N LEU A 239 14.75 -15.68 2.25
CA LEU A 239 15.63 -15.28 1.15
C LEU A 239 16.84 -14.49 1.65
N PHE A 240 16.67 -13.64 2.65
CA PHE A 240 17.80 -12.92 3.27
C PHE A 240 18.84 -13.88 3.85
N GLU A 241 18.39 -14.94 4.52
CA GLU A 241 19.26 -15.99 5.06
C GLU A 241 19.94 -16.81 3.94
N ALA A 242 19.18 -17.22 2.93
CA ALA A 242 19.72 -17.98 1.80
C ALA A 242 20.77 -17.20 0.99
N LEU A 243 20.68 -15.87 0.99
CA LEU A 243 21.65 -14.96 0.38
C LEU A 243 22.76 -14.50 1.34
N ASN A 244 22.77 -14.98 2.59
CA ASN A 244 23.71 -14.56 3.64
C ASN A 244 23.74 -13.04 3.88
N LEU A 245 22.58 -12.38 3.82
CA LEU A 245 22.44 -10.93 4.03
C LEU A 245 22.16 -10.55 5.49
N THR A 246 21.93 -11.53 6.36
CA THR A 246 21.58 -11.32 7.77
C THR A 246 22.74 -11.59 8.71
N SER A 247 22.85 -10.81 9.78
CA SER A 247 23.77 -11.06 10.89
C SER A 247 23.08 -10.88 12.25
N LYS A 248 23.45 -11.70 13.23
CA LYS A 248 23.00 -11.54 14.62
C LYS A 248 23.89 -10.56 15.35
N MET A 249 23.29 -9.52 15.91
CA MET A 249 23.96 -8.46 16.67
C MET A 249 23.59 -8.58 18.16
N PRO A 250 24.54 -8.91 19.04
CA PRO A 250 24.28 -8.91 20.48
C PRO A 250 24.22 -7.48 21.02
N ASN A 251 23.52 -7.30 22.14
CA ASN A 251 23.50 -6.06 22.93
C ASN A 251 22.99 -4.81 22.20
N VAL A 252 22.12 -4.98 21.19
CA VAL A 252 21.38 -3.87 20.59
C VAL A 252 20.33 -3.42 21.60
N ARG A 253 20.56 -2.28 22.26
CA ARG A 253 19.69 -1.72 23.31
C ARG A 253 19.30 -2.74 24.39
N GLY A 254 20.23 -3.61 24.78
CA GLY A 254 20.00 -4.63 25.83
C GLY A 254 19.35 -5.93 25.36
N LYS A 255 19.18 -6.14 24.04
CA LYS A 255 18.70 -7.39 23.44
C LYS A 255 19.56 -7.85 22.26
N THR A 256 19.35 -9.08 21.80
CA THR A 256 19.91 -9.55 20.52
C THR A 256 18.99 -9.13 19.39
N ALA A 257 19.53 -8.51 18.34
CA ALA A 257 18.79 -8.17 17.13
C ALA A 257 19.37 -8.92 15.92
N VAL A 258 18.56 -9.06 14.87
CA VAL A 258 19.03 -9.47 13.55
C VAL A 258 19.05 -8.24 12.67
N VAL A 259 20.13 -8.06 11.91
CA VAL A 259 20.28 -6.93 10.99
C VAL A 259 20.52 -7.44 9.58
N ILE A 260 20.11 -6.66 8.58
CA ILE A 260 20.62 -6.80 7.22
C ILE A 260 21.93 -6.03 7.13
N ASN A 261 23.02 -6.73 6.83
CA ASN A 261 24.38 -6.18 6.75
C ASN A 261 24.95 -6.19 5.33
N GLY A 262 24.08 -6.26 4.32
CA GLY A 262 24.46 -6.07 2.92
C GLY A 262 25.11 -4.70 2.68
N PRO A 263 26.14 -4.58 1.82
CA PRO A 263 26.91 -3.35 1.67
C PRO A 263 26.07 -2.12 1.33
N LYS A 264 25.08 -2.24 0.45
CA LYS A 264 24.23 -1.11 0.06
C LYS A 264 23.27 -0.73 1.17
N THR A 265 22.72 -1.71 1.89
CA THR A 265 21.86 -1.50 3.05
C THR A 265 22.62 -0.78 4.16
N VAL A 266 23.87 -1.17 4.44
CA VAL A 266 24.72 -0.45 5.40
C VAL A 266 24.96 0.99 4.93
N GLU A 267 25.40 1.18 3.69
CA GLU A 267 25.66 2.52 3.13
C GLU A 267 24.44 3.44 3.26
N LYS A 268 23.27 2.98 2.83
CA LYS A 268 22.04 3.78 2.82
C LYS A 268 21.43 3.97 4.20
N SER A 269 21.61 3.01 5.11
CA SER A 269 21.20 3.19 6.50
C SER A 269 22.11 4.20 7.22
N ARG A 270 23.42 4.18 6.97
CA ARG A 270 24.35 5.20 7.51
C ARG A 270 23.97 6.59 7.04
N GLU A 271 23.64 6.73 5.75
CA GLU A 271 23.15 7.98 5.15
C GLU A 271 21.83 8.41 5.80
N PHE A 272 20.84 7.52 5.86
CA PHE A 272 19.50 7.82 6.37
C PHE A 272 19.52 8.28 7.84
N PHE A 273 20.17 7.51 8.72
CA PHE A 273 20.23 7.81 10.14
C PHE A 273 21.32 8.82 10.51
N ASN A 274 22.21 9.19 9.58
CA ASN A 274 23.44 9.94 9.87
C ASN A 274 24.29 9.26 10.98
N CYS A 275 24.57 7.97 10.80
CA CYS A 275 25.34 7.18 11.76
C CYS A 275 26.44 6.37 11.07
N SER A 276 27.67 6.89 11.00
CA SER A 276 28.78 6.27 10.26
C SER A 276 29.26 4.92 10.81
N SER A 277 29.05 4.64 12.10
CA SER A 277 29.43 3.38 12.74
C SER A 277 28.40 2.26 12.59
N LEU A 278 27.23 2.53 11.99
CA LEU A 278 26.18 1.53 11.81
C LEU A 278 26.70 0.36 10.97
N VAL A 279 26.39 -0.88 11.38
CA VAL A 279 26.87 -2.12 10.72
C VAL A 279 25.78 -2.87 9.95
N GLY A 280 24.52 -2.44 10.07
CA GLY A 280 23.37 -3.06 9.41
C GLY A 280 22.07 -2.38 9.82
N MET A 281 20.99 -2.67 9.09
CA MET A 281 19.64 -2.20 9.42
C MET A 281 18.88 -3.29 10.16
N GLU A 282 18.30 -2.95 11.32
CA GLU A 282 17.57 -3.89 12.17
C GLU A 282 16.27 -4.36 11.51
N LEU A 283 16.04 -5.67 11.57
CA LEU A 283 14.77 -6.30 11.23
C LEU A 283 13.86 -6.38 12.47
N GLU A 284 12.56 -6.48 12.22
CA GLU A 284 11.56 -6.61 13.28
C GLU A 284 11.75 -7.92 14.06
N ASP A 285 11.67 -7.83 15.37
CA ASP A 285 11.84 -8.95 16.31
C ASP A 285 10.60 -9.14 17.21
N ALA A 286 9.58 -8.30 17.05
CA ALA A 286 8.27 -8.44 17.65
C ALA A 286 7.20 -8.97 16.66
N GLY A 287 5.99 -9.26 17.15
CA GLY A 287 4.84 -9.61 16.29
C GLY A 287 4.59 -11.10 16.02
N GLY A 288 5.25 -12.01 16.75
CA GLY A 288 5.14 -13.46 16.52
C GLY A 288 5.90 -13.92 15.28
N HIS A 289 5.79 -15.19 14.88
CA HIS A 289 6.46 -15.67 13.65
C HIS A 289 5.95 -14.96 12.38
N ALA A 290 4.74 -14.38 12.44
CA ALA A 290 4.03 -13.65 11.39
C ALA A 290 4.67 -12.33 10.92
N THR A 291 5.57 -11.74 11.71
CA THR A 291 6.07 -10.38 11.49
C THR A 291 7.58 -10.28 11.63
N ARG A 292 8.20 -11.21 12.36
CA ARG A 292 9.62 -11.21 12.68
C ARG A 292 10.46 -11.45 11.43
N LEU A 293 11.53 -10.68 11.29
CA LEU A 293 12.63 -10.89 10.33
C LEU A 293 12.28 -10.73 8.84
N SER A 294 11.02 -10.45 8.48
CA SER A 294 10.61 -10.06 7.12
C SER A 294 10.17 -8.60 7.01
N HIS A 295 10.39 -7.81 8.05
CA HIS A 295 10.03 -6.39 8.10
C HIS A 295 11.15 -5.57 8.72
N TRP A 296 11.17 -4.28 8.43
CA TRP A 296 12.04 -3.35 9.14
C TRP A 296 11.60 -3.15 10.58
N LYS A 297 12.57 -2.98 11.48
CA LYS A 297 12.28 -2.68 12.88
C LYS A 297 11.46 -1.40 12.98
N ARG A 298 10.19 -1.53 13.37
CA ARG A 298 9.23 -0.42 13.35
C ARG A 298 9.68 0.77 14.19
N ARG A 299 10.25 0.51 15.37
CA ARG A 299 10.87 1.55 16.22
C ARG A 299 11.79 2.50 15.43
N ASN A 300 12.59 1.96 14.51
CA ASN A 300 13.61 2.73 13.79
C ASN A 300 13.06 3.33 12.48
N ALA A 301 11.99 2.74 11.94
CA ALA A 301 11.48 3.03 10.61
C ALA A 301 9.93 2.92 10.57
N LEU A 302 9.25 3.71 11.42
CA LEU A 302 7.80 3.62 11.67
C LEU A 302 6.96 3.75 10.39
N HIS A 303 7.40 4.63 9.50
CA HIS A 303 6.73 5.02 8.28
C HIS A 303 7.37 4.38 7.03
N GLU A 304 8.09 3.29 7.18
CA GLU A 304 8.70 2.58 6.05
C GLU A 304 7.66 1.61 5.45
N MET A 305 7.61 1.52 4.12
CA MET A 305 6.69 0.63 3.41
C MET A 305 6.76 -0.81 3.90
N MET A 306 7.94 -1.32 4.28
CA MET A 306 8.17 -2.66 4.82
C MET A 306 8.21 -2.71 6.35
N SER A 307 7.55 -1.77 7.03
CA SER A 307 7.17 -1.97 8.43
C SER A 307 6.02 -2.97 8.51
N GLY A 308 6.06 -3.96 9.40
CA GLY A 308 5.06 -5.04 9.47
C GLY A 308 3.66 -4.63 9.94
N THR A 309 3.55 -3.38 10.37
CA THR A 309 2.28 -2.70 10.64
C THR A 309 2.27 -1.46 9.78
N LEU A 310 1.22 -1.21 9.00
CA LEU A 310 1.12 0.02 8.22
C LEU A 310 0.07 0.95 8.81
N TYR A 311 0.51 2.14 9.23
CA TYR A 311 -0.39 3.27 9.33
C TYR A 311 -0.59 3.82 7.94
N VAL A 312 -1.85 3.81 7.56
CA VAL A 312 -2.29 4.12 6.21
C VAL A 312 -1.99 5.60 5.91
N ASP A 313 -1.46 5.88 4.71
CA ASP A 313 -0.84 7.15 4.26
C ASP A 313 0.59 7.48 4.75
N THR A 314 1.26 6.59 5.50
CA THR A 314 2.67 6.80 5.93
C THR A 314 3.61 5.66 5.56
N ALA A 315 3.31 4.85 4.55
CA ALA A 315 4.12 3.71 4.09
C ALA A 315 5.08 4.10 2.95
N PHE A 316 6.21 4.73 3.29
CA PHE A 316 7.15 5.28 2.30
C PHE A 316 8.07 4.20 1.73
N TYR A 317 8.15 4.13 0.38
CA TYR A 317 9.12 3.30 -0.32
C TYR A 317 10.48 4.01 -0.29
N SER A 318 11.15 3.86 0.84
CA SER A 318 12.36 4.60 1.18
C SER A 318 13.62 3.98 0.56
N MET A 319 14.74 4.70 0.72
CA MET A 319 16.06 4.19 0.37
C MET A 319 16.44 2.89 1.10
N LEU A 320 15.84 2.62 2.27
CA LEU A 320 16.15 1.43 3.08
C LEU A 320 15.69 0.16 2.35
N THR A 321 14.42 0.11 1.94
CA THR A 321 13.89 -1.04 1.17
C THR A 321 14.55 -1.18 -0.20
N MET A 322 14.80 -0.06 -0.89
CA MET A 322 15.53 -0.09 -2.17
C MET A 322 16.93 -0.68 -2.04
N ALA A 323 17.65 -0.37 -0.94
CA ALA A 323 19.00 -0.87 -0.70
C ALA A 323 19.05 -2.40 -0.54
N VAL A 324 18.10 -2.97 0.19
CA VAL A 324 18.02 -4.43 0.36
C VAL A 324 17.76 -5.15 -0.96
N PHE A 325 16.86 -4.62 -1.79
CA PHE A 325 16.63 -5.19 -3.12
C PHE A 325 17.91 -5.17 -3.97
N GLU A 326 18.74 -4.14 -3.86
CA GLU A 326 20.04 -4.10 -4.56
C GLU A 326 21.05 -5.10 -3.99
N ASP A 327 21.08 -5.30 -2.66
CA ASP A 327 21.96 -6.28 -2.01
C ASP A 327 21.57 -7.74 -2.30
N MET A 328 20.30 -8.02 -2.66
CA MET A 328 19.91 -9.34 -3.15
C MET A 328 20.64 -9.75 -4.44
N GLY A 329 21.20 -8.78 -5.18
CA GLY A 329 21.95 -9.02 -6.41
C GLY A 329 21.09 -9.29 -7.65
N PHE A 330 19.78 -9.47 -7.49
CA PHE A 330 18.84 -9.64 -8.61
C PHE A 330 18.39 -8.30 -9.20
N TYR A 331 18.36 -7.26 -8.38
CA TYR A 331 17.83 -5.95 -8.72
C TYR A 331 18.92 -4.87 -8.63
N ARG A 332 18.66 -3.74 -9.27
CA ARG A 332 19.38 -2.48 -9.06
C ARG A 332 18.39 -1.40 -8.70
N ALA A 333 18.65 -0.66 -7.64
CA ALA A 333 17.79 0.45 -7.28
C ALA A 333 18.02 1.63 -8.24
N ARG A 334 16.93 2.29 -8.62
CA ARG A 334 16.96 3.57 -9.32
C ARG A 334 16.98 4.70 -8.28
N TRP A 335 18.18 5.01 -7.80
CA TRP A 335 18.40 6.10 -6.85
C TRP A 335 17.89 7.45 -7.38
N GLY A 336 17.38 8.29 -6.48
CA GLY A 336 16.64 9.52 -6.78
C GLY A 336 15.11 9.33 -6.83
N MET A 337 14.62 8.08 -6.85
CA MET A 337 13.18 7.76 -6.82
C MET A 337 12.69 7.37 -5.41
N GLU A 338 13.58 7.27 -4.43
CA GLU A 338 13.22 7.01 -3.04
C GLU A 338 12.28 8.08 -2.49
N GLU A 339 11.33 7.64 -1.67
CA GLU A 339 10.50 8.56 -0.91
C GLU A 339 11.22 9.01 0.37
N SER A 340 10.99 10.27 0.74
CA SER A 340 11.58 10.85 1.94
C SER A 340 10.71 10.51 3.15
N MET A 341 11.24 9.67 4.04
CA MET A 341 10.68 9.39 5.36
C MET A 341 11.33 10.28 6.41
N ALA A 342 10.53 10.97 7.23
CA ALA A 342 11.03 11.82 8.31
C ALA A 342 11.49 11.04 9.54
N TRP A 343 10.72 10.01 9.92
CA TRP A 343 11.00 9.18 11.10
C TRP A 343 12.39 8.54 11.04
N GLY A 344 13.24 8.85 12.01
CA GLY A 344 14.61 8.32 12.11
C GLY A 344 15.64 9.03 11.22
N ARG A 345 15.21 9.91 10.31
CA ARG A 345 16.13 10.64 9.42
C ARG A 345 17.04 11.56 10.24
N ASN A 346 18.35 11.45 10.02
CA ASN A 346 19.37 12.22 10.73
C ASN A 346 19.32 12.10 12.27
N ALA A 347 18.67 11.08 12.83
CA ALA A 347 18.54 10.92 14.28
C ALA A 347 19.87 10.56 14.97
N GLY A 348 20.90 10.21 14.21
CA GLY A 348 22.22 9.82 14.69
C GLY A 348 22.26 8.42 15.29
N CYS A 349 23.46 7.99 15.68
CA CYS A 349 23.68 6.66 16.25
C CYS A 349 22.94 6.42 17.56
N SER A 350 22.62 7.48 18.32
CA SER A 350 21.92 7.34 19.60
C SER A 350 20.53 6.73 19.43
N LEU A 351 19.82 6.98 18.32
CA LEU A 351 18.53 6.34 18.09
C LEU A 351 18.68 4.81 18.07
N LEU A 352 19.72 4.32 17.40
CA LEU A 352 19.95 2.89 17.16
C LEU A 352 20.60 2.21 18.37
N ASN A 353 21.48 2.89 19.08
CA ASN A 353 22.27 2.29 20.16
C ASN A 353 21.66 2.47 21.56
N GLU A 354 20.85 3.50 21.77
CA GLU A 354 20.33 3.88 23.09
C GLU A 354 18.81 3.65 23.19
N ALA A 355 18.29 3.63 24.42
CA ALA A 355 16.86 3.61 24.67
C ALA A 355 16.17 4.86 24.07
N CYS A 356 14.90 4.72 23.66
CA CYS A 356 14.12 5.85 23.13
C CYS A 356 13.82 6.92 24.19
N ALA A 357 13.76 6.53 25.45
CA ALA A 357 13.70 7.42 26.59
C ALA A 357 14.38 6.78 27.81
N THR A 358 14.88 7.62 28.71
CA THR A 358 15.49 7.21 29.97
C THR A 358 14.99 8.16 31.06
N ASN A 359 14.46 7.62 32.16
CA ASN A 359 13.90 8.40 33.27
C ASN A 359 12.88 9.46 32.78
N SER A 360 11.98 9.06 31.89
CA SER A 360 10.95 9.94 31.32
C SER A 360 11.50 11.12 30.48
N VAL A 361 12.74 11.03 30.00
CA VAL A 361 13.34 12.04 29.10
C VAL A 361 13.76 11.35 27.80
N THR A 362 13.32 11.91 26.67
CA THR A 362 13.73 11.45 25.33
C THR A 362 14.69 12.42 24.68
N LYS A 363 15.63 11.89 23.88
CA LYS A 363 16.48 12.67 22.97
C LYS A 363 15.81 12.97 21.63
N PHE A 364 14.63 12.37 21.37
CA PHE A 364 13.95 12.41 20.08
C PHE A 364 12.49 12.88 20.26
N PRO A 365 12.25 14.15 20.67
CA PRO A 365 10.90 14.64 20.98
C PRO A 365 9.94 14.65 19.77
N GLU A 366 10.47 14.69 18.54
CA GLU A 366 9.69 14.58 17.30
C GLU A 366 9.25 13.14 16.98
N MET A 367 9.86 12.14 17.64
CA MET A 367 9.57 10.72 17.42
C MET A 367 8.82 10.11 18.60
N PHE A 368 9.34 10.31 19.81
CA PHE A 368 8.83 9.69 21.01
C PHE A 368 8.22 10.73 21.95
N CYS A 369 7.13 10.36 22.59
CA CYS A 369 6.50 11.16 23.63
C CYS A 369 6.80 10.52 25.00
N VAL A 370 6.88 11.32 26.04
CA VAL A 370 7.25 10.87 27.40
C VAL A 370 6.31 11.43 28.47
N SER A 371 5.17 11.95 28.04
CA SER A 371 4.15 12.52 28.91
C SER A 371 2.78 12.17 28.35
N PRO A 372 1.81 11.83 29.21
CA PRO A 372 0.46 11.55 28.77
C PRO A 372 -0.14 12.79 28.11
N THR A 373 -0.86 12.58 27.03
CA THR A 373 -1.66 13.63 26.40
C THR A 373 -2.88 13.91 27.28
N PRO A 374 -3.16 15.17 27.67
CA PRO A 374 -4.38 15.50 28.39
C PRO A 374 -5.63 15.14 27.60
N ASP A 375 -6.73 14.87 28.31
CA ASP A 375 -8.01 14.53 27.67
C ASP A 375 -8.43 15.64 26.69
N HIS A 376 -8.82 15.24 25.48
CA HIS A 376 -9.21 16.13 24.38
C HIS A 376 -8.12 17.09 23.87
N GLU A 377 -6.85 16.88 24.23
CA GLU A 377 -5.71 17.68 23.76
C GLU A 377 -4.85 16.93 22.74
N PHE A 378 -5.47 16.43 21.67
CA PHE A 378 -4.77 15.70 20.63
C PHE A 378 -3.61 16.49 20.00
N ARG A 379 -2.58 15.74 19.60
CA ARG A 379 -1.40 16.21 18.87
C ARG A 379 -1.31 15.53 17.51
N CYS A 380 -0.44 16.00 16.63
CA CYS A 380 -0.25 15.35 15.34
C CYS A 380 0.56 14.06 15.48
N SER A 381 0.09 13.02 14.79
CA SER A 381 0.95 11.85 14.53
C SER A 381 2.16 12.27 13.69
N SER A 382 3.30 11.58 13.83
CA SER A 382 4.56 11.95 13.17
C SER A 382 4.50 11.87 11.63
N GLY A 383 3.46 11.27 11.06
CA GLY A 383 3.21 11.28 9.61
C GLY A 383 2.30 12.41 9.15
N HIS A 384 1.81 13.25 10.07
CA HIS A 384 0.86 14.33 9.81
C HIS A 384 -0.46 13.88 9.16
N VAL A 385 -0.86 12.63 9.34
CA VAL A 385 -2.08 12.07 8.70
C VAL A 385 -3.30 12.11 9.61
N ALA A 386 -3.09 12.31 10.91
CA ALA A 386 -4.13 12.22 11.92
C ALA A 386 -3.77 12.97 13.19
N LEU A 387 -4.80 13.38 13.92
CA LEU A 387 -4.72 13.71 15.33
C LEU A 387 -4.59 12.43 16.17
N GLY A 388 -3.88 12.52 17.27
CA GLY A 388 -3.53 11.37 18.10
C GLY A 388 -3.12 11.75 19.51
N ALA A 389 -2.84 10.73 20.31
CA ALA A 389 -2.41 10.88 21.68
C ALA A 389 -1.13 10.08 21.91
N CYS A 390 -0.37 10.46 22.94
CA CYS A 390 0.80 9.69 23.35
C CYS A 390 0.37 8.29 23.80
N ASP A 391 0.87 7.26 23.12
CA ASP A 391 0.63 5.86 23.46
C ASP A 391 1.40 5.50 24.73
N MET A 392 0.85 5.87 25.88
CA MET A 392 1.37 5.51 27.20
C MET A 392 0.30 4.73 27.94
N ILE A 393 0.65 3.51 28.32
CA ILE A 393 -0.24 2.61 29.05
C ILE A 393 0.42 2.14 30.34
N LYS A 394 -0.42 1.78 31.31
CA LYS A 394 0.00 1.06 32.51
C LYS A 394 -0.19 -0.43 32.27
N GLN A 395 0.92 -1.14 32.12
CA GLN A 395 0.98 -2.58 31.96
C GLN A 395 0.58 -3.28 33.26
N THR A 396 -0.04 -4.46 33.13
CA THR A 396 -0.43 -5.29 34.27
C THR A 396 0.79 -5.78 35.06
N ASN A 397 1.88 -6.06 34.35
CA ASN A 397 3.15 -6.53 34.92
C ASN A 397 4.30 -5.61 34.47
N PRO A 398 5.40 -5.51 35.25
CA PRO A 398 6.58 -4.78 34.81
C PRO A 398 7.08 -5.27 33.45
N VAL A 399 7.41 -4.33 32.55
CA VAL A 399 8.04 -4.68 31.27
C VAL A 399 9.48 -5.12 31.49
N GLN A 400 10.07 -5.83 30.52
CA GLN A 400 11.45 -6.27 30.60
C GLN A 400 12.39 -5.07 30.80
N LYS A 401 13.48 -5.26 31.55
CA LYS A 401 14.36 -4.17 32.00
C LYS A 401 14.84 -3.24 30.88
N HIS A 402 15.11 -3.78 29.69
CA HIS A 402 15.57 -2.99 28.54
C HIS A 402 14.46 -2.19 27.82
N PHE A 403 13.20 -2.39 28.22
CA PHE A 403 12.02 -1.62 27.79
C PHE A 403 11.47 -0.69 28.90
N GLN A 404 12.12 -0.62 30.05
CA GLN A 404 11.71 0.27 31.16
C GLN A 404 12.27 1.68 30.93
N TYR A 405 11.44 2.57 30.41
CA TYR A 405 11.83 3.95 30.04
C TYR A 405 11.45 5.01 31.06
N PHE A 406 10.57 4.66 32.00
CA PHE A 406 9.97 5.55 32.99
C PHE A 406 10.37 5.12 34.40
N SER A 407 10.19 6.02 35.37
CA SER A 407 10.44 5.71 36.80
C SER A 407 9.57 4.58 37.33
N GLN A 408 8.38 4.41 36.76
CA GLN A 408 7.48 3.30 37.06
C GLN A 408 7.70 2.17 36.05
N GLU A 409 8.13 1.00 36.52
CA GLU A 409 8.46 -0.17 35.68
C GLU A 409 7.26 -0.76 34.92
N THR A 410 6.03 -0.36 35.27
CA THR A 410 4.78 -0.77 34.61
C THR A 410 4.31 0.23 33.56
N VAL A 411 4.97 1.38 33.39
CA VAL A 411 4.58 2.37 32.38
C VAL A 411 5.44 2.20 31.14
N SER A 412 4.80 2.08 29.99
CA SER A 412 5.45 1.97 28.68
C SER A 412 4.49 2.37 27.56
N GLY A 413 4.93 2.28 26.31
CA GLY A 413 4.02 2.23 25.17
C GLY A 413 3.32 0.88 25.07
N SER A 414 2.32 0.77 24.21
CA SER A 414 1.53 -0.45 24.06
C SER A 414 2.12 -1.42 23.03
N SER A 415 2.86 -0.90 22.04
CA SER A 415 3.34 -1.69 20.89
C SER A 415 4.70 -2.38 21.11
N PRO A 416 4.78 -3.72 21.02
CA PRO A 416 6.06 -4.45 21.06
C PRO A 416 7.00 -4.16 19.87
N SER A 417 6.45 -3.89 18.68
CA SER A 417 7.23 -3.54 17.47
C SER A 417 7.95 -2.20 17.62
N MET A 418 7.42 -1.34 18.48
CA MET A 418 8.08 -0.09 18.90
C MET A 418 9.09 -0.28 20.03
N ASP A 419 9.40 -1.53 20.43
CA ASP A 419 10.10 -1.84 21.68
C ASP A 419 9.42 -1.20 22.91
N PHE A 420 8.09 -1.05 22.87
CA PHE A 420 7.30 -0.33 23.88
C PHE A 420 7.70 1.15 24.05
N CYS A 421 8.36 1.77 23.07
CA CYS A 421 8.60 3.21 23.05
C CYS A 421 7.28 3.95 22.77
N PRO A 422 6.84 4.87 23.64
CA PRO A 422 5.66 5.68 23.36
C PRO A 422 5.90 6.66 22.21
N TYR A 423 4.88 6.82 21.38
CA TYR A 423 4.84 7.76 20.26
C TYR A 423 3.41 8.29 20.15
N ILE A 424 3.18 9.33 19.35
CA ILE A 424 1.82 9.81 19.10
C ILE A 424 1.10 8.81 18.18
N ARG A 425 0.24 7.99 18.78
CA ARG A 425 -0.60 7.03 18.04
C ARG A 425 -1.84 7.77 17.52
N PRO A 426 -2.16 7.66 16.22
CA PRO A 426 -3.39 8.21 15.65
C PRO A 426 -4.62 7.77 16.45
N TYR A 427 -5.54 8.70 16.68
CA TYR A 427 -6.83 8.40 17.30
C TYR A 427 -7.83 7.93 16.24
N GLN A 428 -8.62 6.92 16.56
CA GLN A 428 -9.60 6.36 15.64
C GLN A 428 -10.65 7.42 15.28
N GLY A 429 -10.94 7.57 13.99
CA GLY A 429 -11.87 8.59 13.51
C GLY A 429 -11.31 10.01 13.56
N ALA A 430 -10.01 10.21 13.83
CA ALA A 430 -9.37 11.52 13.80
C ALA A 430 -8.30 11.65 12.69
N PHE A 431 -8.49 10.92 11.58
CA PHE A 431 -7.67 11.05 10.38
C PHE A 431 -8.08 12.30 9.60
N CYS A 432 -7.11 13.04 9.07
CA CYS A 432 -7.38 14.28 8.35
C CYS A 432 -8.07 14.05 6.99
N VAL A 433 -7.96 12.85 6.42
CA VAL A 433 -8.54 12.53 5.12
C VAL A 433 -10.04 12.29 5.20
N ASP A 434 -10.48 11.57 6.23
CA ASP A 434 -11.84 11.02 6.32
C ASP A 434 -12.32 10.74 7.75
N GLY A 435 -11.71 11.40 8.74
CA GLY A 435 -12.15 11.31 10.13
C GLY A 435 -13.52 11.95 10.34
N ASP A 436 -14.02 11.82 11.57
CA ASP A 436 -15.25 12.41 12.02
C ASP A 436 -15.00 13.86 12.52
N SER A 437 -15.64 14.82 11.85
CA SER A 437 -15.58 16.23 12.22
C SER A 437 -15.99 16.54 13.66
N VAL A 438 -16.83 15.68 14.28
CA VAL A 438 -17.25 15.83 15.68
C VAL A 438 -16.06 15.66 16.63
N ASN A 439 -15.13 14.76 16.30
CA ASN A 439 -13.94 14.49 17.11
C ASN A 439 -12.78 15.44 16.78
N MET A 440 -12.91 16.28 15.76
CA MET A 440 -11.84 17.16 15.29
C MET A 440 -12.34 18.61 15.06
N PRO A 441 -12.83 19.32 16.10
CA PRO A 441 -13.38 20.66 15.94
C PRO A 441 -12.42 21.62 15.23
N GLY A 442 -12.91 22.31 14.19
CA GLY A 442 -12.13 23.26 13.40
C GLY A 442 -11.20 22.66 12.35
N SER A 443 -11.04 21.34 12.32
CA SER A 443 -10.20 20.65 11.33
C SER A 443 -10.83 20.64 9.96
N PHE A 444 -10.04 20.91 8.93
CA PHE A 444 -10.38 20.64 7.54
C PHE A 444 -10.26 19.14 7.28
N ILE A 445 -11.27 18.52 6.67
CA ILE A 445 -11.24 17.08 6.34
C ILE A 445 -11.26 16.93 4.83
N GLY A 446 -10.27 16.21 4.29
CA GLY A 446 -10.18 15.96 2.86
C GLY A 446 -8.86 15.33 2.44
N ILE A 447 -8.81 14.86 1.19
CA ILE A 447 -7.72 14.02 0.68
C ILE A 447 -6.31 14.64 0.80
N ASN A 448 -6.21 15.96 0.68
CA ASN A 448 -4.95 16.70 0.81
C ASN A 448 -4.72 17.21 2.22
N SER A 449 -5.62 16.93 3.16
CA SER A 449 -5.52 17.46 4.50
C SER A 449 -4.44 16.76 5.31
N ARG A 450 -3.69 17.54 6.07
CA ARG A 450 -2.61 17.06 6.94
C ARG A 450 -2.67 17.78 8.29
N CYS A 451 -2.26 17.07 9.32
CA CYS A 451 -2.20 17.58 10.68
C CYS A 451 -1.01 18.51 10.85
N VAL A 452 -1.23 19.67 11.46
CA VAL A 452 -0.17 20.61 11.86
C VAL A 452 -0.32 20.94 13.34
N GLU A 453 0.81 21.10 14.02
CA GLU A 453 0.84 21.46 15.44
C GLU A 453 0.45 22.95 15.60
N GLY A 454 -0.27 23.27 16.66
CA GLY A 454 -0.71 24.62 16.97
C GLY A 454 -0.84 24.91 18.47
N GLU A 455 -1.05 26.18 18.78
CA GLU A 455 -1.04 26.69 20.14
C GLU A 455 -2.14 27.75 20.32
N GLY A 456 -2.88 27.66 21.44
CA GLY A 456 -3.89 28.65 21.83
C GLY A 456 -5.09 28.75 20.87
N MET A 457 -5.40 27.68 20.15
CA MET A 457 -6.46 27.67 19.15
C MET A 457 -7.85 27.54 19.77
N SER A 458 -8.79 28.38 19.32
CA SER A 458 -10.20 28.30 19.71
C SER A 458 -11.12 28.71 18.58
N LEU A 459 -12.32 28.15 18.54
CA LEU A 459 -13.40 28.55 17.64
C LEU A 459 -14.05 29.84 18.14
N ARG A 460 -14.83 30.48 17.26
CA ARG A 460 -15.54 31.74 17.56
C ARG A 460 -16.55 31.63 18.70
N ASP A 461 -17.08 30.43 18.95
CA ASP A 461 -17.99 30.14 20.06
C ASP A 461 -17.27 29.86 21.39
N GLY A 462 -15.93 29.94 21.40
CA GLY A 462 -15.09 29.68 22.56
C GLY A 462 -14.67 28.22 22.73
N THR A 463 -15.13 27.31 21.85
CA THR A 463 -14.70 25.91 21.87
C THR A 463 -13.19 25.83 21.67
N ARG A 464 -12.49 25.16 22.59
CA ARG A 464 -11.05 24.96 22.49
C ARG A 464 -10.74 23.92 21.41
N VAL A 465 -9.73 24.21 20.60
CA VAL A 465 -9.19 23.27 19.62
C VAL A 465 -7.93 22.66 20.23
N SER A 466 -7.71 21.37 19.94
CA SER A 466 -6.53 20.64 20.41
C SER A 466 -5.22 21.22 19.87
N SER A 467 -4.10 20.78 20.42
CA SER A 467 -2.75 21.22 20.03
C SER A 467 -2.31 20.71 18.65
N GLY A 468 -3.10 19.84 18.01
CA GLY A 468 -3.06 19.54 16.59
C GLY A 468 -4.35 19.95 15.88
N ILE A 469 -4.25 20.28 14.59
CA ILE A 469 -5.38 20.58 13.72
C ILE A 469 -5.12 20.08 12.30
N CYS A 470 -6.13 19.55 11.60
CA CYS A 470 -6.00 19.25 10.18
C CYS A 470 -6.28 20.49 9.33
N VAL A 471 -5.39 20.77 8.38
CA VAL A 471 -5.52 21.87 7.41
C VAL A 471 -5.42 21.31 6.00
N ASP A 472 -6.05 21.96 5.02
CA ASP A 472 -5.85 21.60 3.62
C ASP A 472 -4.44 22.02 3.19
N THR A 473 -3.74 21.17 2.42
CA THR A 473 -2.35 21.42 2.03
C THR A 473 -2.17 21.42 0.53
N LEU A 474 -1.30 22.33 0.06
CA LEU A 474 -0.93 22.44 -1.33
C LEU A 474 0.57 22.71 -1.44
N CYS A 475 1.27 21.86 -2.18
CA CYS A 475 2.70 21.98 -2.36
C CYS A 475 3.02 22.55 -3.74
N THR A 476 3.60 23.75 -3.79
CA THR A 476 4.04 24.38 -5.04
C THR A 476 5.45 24.94 -4.99
N ASN A 477 6.28 24.61 -5.99
CA ASN A 477 7.66 25.11 -6.09
C ASN A 477 8.51 24.96 -4.81
N LYS A 478 8.38 23.81 -4.12
CA LYS A 478 9.01 23.53 -2.81
C LYS A 478 8.55 24.45 -1.67
N THR A 479 7.38 25.07 -1.81
CA THR A 479 6.69 25.82 -0.77
C THR A 479 5.42 25.08 -0.38
N LEU A 480 5.24 24.91 0.93
CA LEU A 480 3.99 24.44 1.51
C LEU A 480 3.02 25.61 1.63
N TYR A 481 1.79 25.40 1.15
CA TYR A 481 0.66 26.28 1.39
C TYR A 481 -0.37 25.53 2.22
N VAL A 482 -1.01 26.25 3.13
CA VAL A 482 -2.06 25.73 4.00
C VAL A 482 -3.32 26.56 3.88
N ARG A 483 -4.46 25.92 4.10
CA ARG A 483 -5.76 26.59 4.17
C ARG A 483 -6.60 25.98 5.29
N PHE A 484 -7.10 26.85 6.17
CA PHE A 484 -7.93 26.47 7.30
C PHE A 484 -9.37 26.23 6.88
N LEU A 485 -10.15 25.49 7.69
CA LEU A 485 -11.57 25.33 7.47
C LEU A 485 -12.28 26.69 7.48
N GLY A 486 -13.09 26.95 6.45
CA GLY A 486 -13.82 28.21 6.29
C GLY A 486 -12.97 29.42 5.88
N ASP A 487 -11.68 29.22 5.54
CA ASP A 487 -10.88 30.22 4.84
C ASP A 487 -10.91 29.94 3.31
N ASN A 488 -10.93 31.01 2.51
CA ASN A 488 -10.92 30.94 1.06
C ASN A 488 -9.50 31.13 0.48
N GLU A 489 -8.54 31.60 1.29
CA GLU A 489 -7.20 31.92 0.84
C GLU A 489 -6.17 30.83 1.20
N TRP A 490 -5.26 30.56 0.26
CA TRP A 490 -4.06 29.76 0.52
C TRP A 490 -2.97 30.64 1.12
N ARG A 491 -2.40 30.21 2.24
CA ARG A 491 -1.34 30.94 2.94
C ARG A 491 -0.03 30.18 2.84
N PRO A 492 1.09 30.83 2.47
CA PRO A 492 2.39 30.18 2.52
C PRO A 492 2.71 29.80 3.98
N CYS A 493 3.32 28.64 4.16
CA CYS A 493 3.69 28.10 5.47
C CYS A 493 5.20 27.81 5.49
N PRO A 494 6.06 28.83 5.68
CA PRO A 494 7.51 28.65 5.72
C PRO A 494 7.91 27.85 6.96
N GLU A 495 8.88 26.95 6.81
CA GLU A 495 9.31 26.05 7.89
C GLU A 495 9.64 26.81 9.19
N LYS A 496 9.11 26.30 10.33
CA LYS A 496 9.24 26.84 11.70
C LYS A 496 8.58 28.18 11.97
N GLU A 497 7.99 28.83 10.97
CA GLU A 497 7.25 30.06 11.20
C GLU A 497 5.90 29.78 11.87
N LYS A 498 5.44 30.74 12.67
CA LYS A 498 4.13 30.72 13.31
C LYS A 498 3.13 31.43 12.39
N LEU A 499 2.10 30.72 11.95
CA LEU A 499 1.04 31.26 11.11
C LEU A 499 -0.26 31.35 11.90
N ASN A 500 -0.81 32.56 12.02
CA ASN A 500 -2.08 32.77 12.71
C ASN A 500 -3.19 31.93 12.07
N ALA A 501 -3.95 31.25 12.92
CA ALA A 501 -5.08 30.46 12.47
C ALA A 501 -6.21 31.38 12.00
N THR A 502 -6.94 30.95 10.97
CA THR A 502 -7.94 31.76 10.26
C THR A 502 -9.19 30.93 9.95
N GLY A 503 -10.17 31.53 9.28
CA GLY A 503 -11.45 30.90 8.96
C GLY A 503 -12.35 30.75 10.18
N VAL A 504 -12.70 29.50 10.52
CA VAL A 504 -13.50 29.15 11.71
C VAL A 504 -12.72 29.28 13.01
N ILE A 505 -11.39 29.24 12.95
CA ILE A 505 -10.50 29.42 14.10
C ILE A 505 -10.39 30.92 14.39
N ALA A 506 -10.70 31.32 15.62
CA ALA A 506 -10.76 32.71 16.07
C ALA A 506 -9.43 33.22 16.66
N THR A 507 -8.71 32.35 17.37
CA THR A 507 -7.46 32.68 18.06
C THR A 507 -6.40 31.60 17.84
N GLY A 508 -5.15 31.92 18.18
CA GLY A 508 -4.06 30.95 18.13
C GLY A 508 -3.38 30.91 16.77
N HIS A 509 -2.41 30.01 16.66
CA HIS A 509 -1.56 29.86 15.48
C HIS A 509 -1.11 28.40 15.33
N ILE A 510 -0.70 28.05 14.12
CA ILE A 510 0.01 26.80 13.84
C ILE A 510 1.51 27.07 13.75
N THR A 511 2.32 26.03 13.97
CA THR A 511 3.74 26.04 13.61
C THR A 511 3.92 25.28 12.31
N CYS A 512 4.48 25.94 11.30
CA CYS A 512 4.67 25.35 9.98
C CYS A 512 5.73 24.24 10.02
N PRO A 513 5.38 22.99 9.62
CA PRO A 513 6.33 21.89 9.62
C PRO A 513 7.37 22.05 8.50
N PRO A 514 8.49 21.31 8.57
CA PRO A 514 9.41 21.19 7.47
C PRO A 514 8.69 20.77 6.18
N THR A 515 8.96 21.49 5.09
CA THR A 515 8.19 21.31 3.85
C THR A 515 8.29 19.88 3.31
N PHE A 516 9.42 19.19 3.50
CA PHE A 516 9.60 17.83 3.01
C PHE A 516 8.71 16.77 3.69
N GLU A 517 8.18 17.08 4.88
CA GLU A 517 7.32 16.16 5.66
C GLU A 517 5.89 16.11 5.08
N LEU A 518 5.40 17.20 4.49
CA LEU A 518 4.08 17.26 3.85
C LEU A 518 4.17 17.23 2.32
N CYS A 519 5.21 17.82 1.76
CA CYS A 519 5.44 17.94 0.33
C CYS A 519 6.43 16.89 -0.19
N HIS A 520 6.04 15.62 -0.16
CA HIS A 520 6.76 14.58 -0.90
C HIS A 520 6.78 14.90 -2.41
N SER A 521 7.82 14.43 -3.11
CA SER A 521 8.06 14.69 -4.53
C SER A 521 6.79 14.53 -5.37
N ARG A 522 6.47 15.60 -6.11
CA ARG A 522 5.20 15.83 -6.82
C ARG A 522 4.80 14.76 -7.84
N GLU A 523 5.73 13.96 -8.33
CA GLU A 523 5.48 13.09 -9.48
C GLU A 523 4.48 11.96 -9.18
N HIS A 524 4.46 11.41 -7.96
CA HIS A 524 3.62 10.23 -7.68
C HIS A 524 2.19 10.55 -7.22
N ARG A 525 1.97 11.67 -6.51
CA ARG A 525 0.63 12.05 -6.05
C ARG A 525 -0.21 12.73 -7.13
N GLN A 526 0.38 13.54 -8.01
CA GLN A 526 -0.40 14.20 -9.08
C GLN A 526 -0.80 13.25 -10.20
N GLU A 527 0.04 12.30 -10.61
CA GLU A 527 -0.35 11.30 -11.63
C GLU A 527 -1.46 10.38 -11.11
N VAL A 528 -1.27 9.74 -9.95
CA VAL A 528 -2.25 8.81 -9.36
C VAL A 528 -3.58 9.51 -9.07
N MET A 529 -3.55 10.75 -8.57
CA MET A 529 -4.77 11.51 -8.30
C MET A 529 -5.42 12.08 -9.55
N SER A 530 -4.65 12.46 -10.58
CA SER A 530 -5.21 12.86 -11.87
C SER A 530 -5.88 11.69 -12.58
N GLU A 531 -5.34 10.47 -12.47
CA GLU A 531 -6.00 9.25 -12.97
C GLU A 531 -7.29 8.94 -12.20
N LEU A 532 -7.28 9.05 -10.86
CA LEU A 532 -8.47 8.88 -10.00
C LEU A 532 -9.57 9.92 -10.30
N LEU A 533 -9.19 11.19 -10.49
CA LEU A 533 -10.14 12.28 -10.79
C LEU A 533 -10.64 12.21 -12.24
N ASN A 534 -9.77 11.92 -13.22
CA ASN A 534 -10.15 11.82 -14.64
C ASN A 534 -11.02 10.59 -14.93
N ASN A 535 -10.85 9.48 -14.19
CA ASN A 535 -11.73 8.32 -14.30
C ASN A 535 -13.10 8.51 -13.64
N SER A 536 -13.25 9.52 -12.77
CA SER A 536 -14.52 9.91 -12.14
C SER A 536 -15.28 10.95 -12.97
N THR A 537 -14.59 11.83 -13.69
CA THR A 537 -15.20 12.91 -14.50
C THR A 537 -15.45 12.55 -15.97
N THR A 538 -14.96 11.43 -16.49
CA THR A 538 -15.23 11.01 -17.88
C THR A 538 -16.53 10.20 -18.02
N LYS A 539 -17.65 10.80 -17.61
CA LYS A 539 -19.00 10.44 -18.05
C LYS A 539 -19.90 11.68 -18.03
N GLU A 540 -19.79 12.52 -19.06
CA GLU A 540 -20.92 13.07 -19.82
C GLU A 540 -20.44 14.04 -20.92
N ILE A 541 -20.68 13.63 -22.18
CA ILE A 541 -20.90 14.41 -23.41
C ILE A 541 -19.76 15.34 -23.88
N ASP A 542 -19.05 14.92 -24.94
CA ASP A 542 -19.05 15.67 -26.20
C ASP A 542 -18.64 14.79 -27.40
N THR A 543 -19.54 14.75 -28.39
CA THR A 543 -19.34 14.22 -29.73
C THR A 543 -18.39 15.12 -30.52
N ILE A 544 -17.15 14.70 -30.76
CA ILE A 544 -16.32 15.23 -31.86
C ILE A 544 -15.52 14.10 -32.50
N SER A 545 -15.78 13.86 -33.78
CA SER A 545 -15.07 12.95 -34.68
C SER A 545 -13.58 13.32 -34.87
N PRO A 546 -12.70 12.36 -35.18
CA PRO A 546 -11.26 12.52 -35.10
C PRO A 546 -10.65 13.10 -36.40
N SER A 547 -9.65 13.97 -36.25
CA SER A 547 -8.66 14.19 -37.29
C SER A 547 -7.31 14.44 -36.64
N LEU A 548 -6.44 13.43 -36.63
CA LEU A 548 -4.99 13.60 -36.72
C LEU A 548 -4.35 12.27 -37.10
N SER A 549 -3.72 12.32 -38.27
CA SER A 549 -2.99 11.29 -38.98
C SER A 549 -1.74 10.83 -38.22
N PHE A 550 -1.57 9.51 -38.13
CA PHE A 550 -0.23 8.91 -38.05
C PHE A 550 -0.14 7.82 -39.12
N SER A 551 0.82 7.99 -40.01
CA SER A 551 1.09 7.16 -41.18
C SER A 551 2.16 6.09 -40.86
N GLY A 552 1.90 4.85 -41.31
CA GLY A 552 2.85 3.73 -41.44
C GLY A 552 2.96 2.84 -40.20
N ASP A 553 2.87 1.51 -40.24
CA ASP A 553 2.60 0.52 -41.28
C ASP A 553 1.90 -0.65 -40.57
N MET A 554 0.75 -1.10 -41.09
CA MET A 554 -0.04 -2.20 -40.53
C MET A 554 -0.39 -3.17 -41.66
N GLU A 555 0.59 -3.95 -42.08
CA GLU A 555 0.41 -5.18 -42.85
C GLU A 555 1.22 -6.29 -42.16
N GLU A 556 0.60 -6.98 -41.19
CA GLU A 556 0.88 -8.39 -40.79
C GLU A 556 0.04 -8.80 -39.55
N PHE A 557 -1.24 -8.44 -39.48
CA PHE A 557 -2.09 -8.81 -38.34
C PHE A 557 -3.49 -9.31 -38.68
N ILE A 558 -3.69 -9.82 -39.91
CA ILE A 558 -4.89 -10.57 -40.27
C ILE A 558 -4.47 -11.78 -41.12
N ASP A 559 -3.91 -12.78 -40.45
CA ASP A 559 -3.98 -14.18 -40.88
C ASP A 559 -3.79 -15.04 -39.61
N GLY A 560 -4.86 -15.74 -39.22
CA GLY A 560 -4.83 -16.64 -38.05
C GLY A 560 -6.10 -16.66 -37.19
N PHE A 561 -7.15 -15.92 -37.57
CA PHE A 561 -8.41 -15.90 -36.82
C PHE A 561 -9.61 -16.44 -37.62
N ILE A 562 -9.42 -17.48 -38.44
CA ILE A 562 -10.50 -18.36 -38.90
C ILE A 562 -9.92 -19.77 -39.11
N GLU A 563 -9.70 -20.52 -38.02
CA GLU A 563 -9.61 -22.00 -38.02
C GLU A 563 -9.78 -22.49 -36.57
N GLU A 564 -11.03 -22.59 -36.11
CA GLU A 564 -11.50 -23.57 -35.10
C GLU A 564 -13.00 -23.36 -34.84
N PHE A 565 -13.80 -23.62 -35.86
CA PHE A 565 -15.11 -24.22 -35.63
C PHE A 565 -15.24 -25.37 -36.62
N SER A 566 -15.50 -26.56 -36.07
CA SER A 566 -15.80 -27.84 -36.71
C SER A 566 -14.59 -28.70 -37.15
N GLU A 567 -14.19 -29.62 -36.26
CA GLU A 567 -13.92 -31.01 -36.66
C GLU A 567 -14.04 -31.92 -35.43
N GLU A 568 -15.20 -32.58 -35.28
CA GLU A 568 -15.32 -33.97 -34.80
C GLU A 568 -16.79 -34.41 -34.97
N ASN A 569 -17.07 -35.12 -36.09
CA ASN A 569 -17.82 -36.38 -36.14
C ASN A 569 -18.27 -36.68 -37.58
N SER A 570 -17.74 -37.76 -38.15
CA SER A 570 -18.32 -38.51 -39.27
C SER A 570 -19.46 -39.43 -38.74
N PRO A 571 -20.49 -39.84 -39.52
CA PRO A 571 -20.29 -40.73 -40.68
C PRO A 571 -21.24 -40.57 -41.90
N SER A 572 -20.76 -41.14 -43.01
CA SER A 572 -21.45 -41.88 -44.10
C SER A 572 -22.49 -41.23 -45.04
N ASP A 573 -22.15 -41.41 -46.34
CA ASP A 573 -22.98 -41.74 -47.51
C ASP A 573 -23.81 -40.70 -48.28
N ASP A 574 -23.27 -40.44 -49.48
CA ASP A 574 -23.85 -40.69 -50.80
C ASP A 574 -24.67 -39.61 -51.55
N SER A 575 -24.22 -39.41 -52.78
CA SER A 575 -24.94 -39.05 -54.00
C SER A 575 -25.38 -37.60 -54.28
N THR A 576 -24.76 -37.09 -55.36
CA THR A 576 -25.35 -36.33 -56.47
C THR A 576 -25.60 -34.82 -56.35
N ALA A 577 -24.71 -34.08 -57.03
CA ALA A 577 -24.97 -32.83 -57.74
C ALA A 577 -26.12 -33.01 -58.79
N PRO A 578 -26.71 -31.97 -59.45
CA PRO A 578 -25.97 -30.78 -59.89
C PRO A 578 -26.74 -29.44 -60.21
N LEU A 579 -25.90 -28.43 -60.52
CA LEU A 579 -26.00 -27.45 -61.64
C LEU A 579 -26.71 -26.06 -61.49
N LEU A 580 -25.98 -25.09 -62.08
CA LEU A 580 -26.29 -23.75 -62.63
C LEU A 580 -26.28 -22.53 -61.66
N SER A 581 -25.23 -21.67 -61.70
CA SER A 581 -24.96 -20.53 -62.61
C SER A 581 -25.71 -19.25 -62.15
N THR A 582 -25.22 -18.01 -62.06
CA THR A 582 -24.14 -17.18 -62.67
C THR A 582 -24.07 -15.89 -61.80
N VAL A 583 -22.90 -15.39 -61.36
CA VAL A 583 -22.04 -14.32 -61.94
C VAL A 583 -22.57 -12.86 -61.87
N ASP A 584 -21.65 -11.98 -61.43
CA ASP A 584 -21.54 -10.50 -61.44
C ASP A 584 -22.22 -9.67 -60.33
N ALA A 585 -21.52 -8.94 -59.46
CA ALA A 585 -20.38 -7.99 -59.54
C ALA A 585 -20.80 -6.54 -59.81
N GLY A 586 -20.28 -5.61 -58.99
CA GLY A 586 -20.22 -4.17 -59.30
C GLY A 586 -20.89 -3.27 -58.26
N GLY A 587 -20.09 -2.68 -57.37
CA GLY A 587 -20.53 -1.65 -56.43
C GLY A 587 -20.58 -0.25 -57.04
N GLN A 588 -21.18 0.69 -56.30
CA GLN A 588 -20.69 2.06 -56.16
C GLN A 588 -21.39 2.80 -55.03
N LEU A 589 -20.59 3.61 -54.34
CA LEU A 589 -20.86 4.49 -53.22
C LEU A 589 -21.32 5.85 -53.74
N LEU A 590 -22.42 6.44 -53.25
CA LEU A 590 -22.51 7.88 -52.90
C LEU A 590 -23.85 8.31 -52.25
N VAL A 591 -23.75 8.70 -50.98
CA VAL A 591 -24.35 9.85 -50.26
C VAL A 591 -25.54 10.60 -50.89
N ILE A 592 -26.68 10.67 -50.18
CA ILE A 592 -27.48 11.91 -49.98
C ILE A 592 -28.12 11.90 -48.57
N ALA A 593 -27.89 12.99 -47.83
CA ALA A 593 -28.52 13.31 -46.55
C ALA A 593 -29.91 13.94 -46.75
N LEU A 594 -30.88 13.63 -45.87
CA LEU A 594 -32.09 14.42 -45.69
C LEU A 594 -32.47 14.51 -44.21
N SER A 595 -32.38 15.72 -43.69
CA SER A 595 -33.04 16.19 -42.47
C SER A 595 -34.44 16.73 -42.84
N SER A 596 -35.46 16.45 -42.03
CA SER A 596 -36.59 17.34 -41.68
C SER A 596 -37.65 16.66 -40.79
N ILE A 597 -37.64 17.06 -39.52
CA ILE A 597 -38.77 17.50 -38.66
C ILE A 597 -40.20 17.19 -39.14
N ILE A 598 -40.99 16.48 -38.31
CA ILE A 598 -42.43 16.76 -38.07
C ILE A 598 -42.77 16.53 -36.58
N LEU A 599 -43.35 17.57 -35.96
CA LEU A 599 -43.97 17.62 -34.63
C LEU A 599 -45.27 16.81 -34.56
N MET A 600 -45.61 16.23 -33.39
CA MET A 600 -46.97 16.31 -32.82
C MET A 600 -47.09 15.87 -31.35
N ARG A 601 -47.33 16.88 -30.50
CA ARG A 601 -48.22 17.03 -29.32
C ARG A 601 -48.39 15.97 -28.21
N ILE A 602 -48.27 16.55 -27.00
CA ILE A 602 -48.59 16.14 -25.62
C ILE A 602 -50.11 16.02 -25.37
N PRO A 603 -50.55 15.30 -24.32
CA PRO A 603 -51.37 15.94 -23.29
C PRO A 603 -50.93 15.65 -21.84
N GLN A 604 -50.92 16.71 -21.02
CA GLN A 604 -50.86 16.70 -19.55
C GLN A 604 -52.28 16.65 -18.98
N SER A 605 -52.49 15.81 -17.97
CA SER A 605 -53.56 15.87 -16.95
C SER A 605 -53.31 14.71 -15.96
N LEU A 606 -53.26 14.80 -14.63
CA LEU A 606 -53.68 15.78 -13.62
C LEU A 606 -52.72 15.74 -12.41
N LEU A 607 -52.56 16.89 -11.74
CA LEU A 607 -52.12 17.01 -10.35
C LEU A 607 -53.28 16.67 -9.38
N VAL A 608 -52.97 15.95 -8.29
CA VAL A 608 -53.18 16.37 -6.89
C VAL A 608 -51.99 15.87 -6.08
#